data_AF-A0A7J3KH01-F1
#
_entry.id   AF-A0A7J3KH01-F1
#
_cell.length_a   1.000
_cell.length_b   1.000
_cell.length_c   1.000
_cell.angle_alpha   90.00
_cell.angle_beta   90.00
_cell.angle_gamma   90.00
#
_symmetry.space_group_name_H-M   'P 1'
#
loop_
_entity.id
_entity.type
_entity.pdbx_description
1 polymer ?
#
loop_
_entity_poly.entity_id
_entity_poly.type
_entity_poly.pdbx_seq_one_letter_code
_entity_poly.pdbx_strand_id
1 'polypeptide(L)'
;MRCSVTIILGVYLKNIRSYVNETIVFPPKGITCIYGDVGSGKTSILMAISYALFGSQPRSQTDPIDAYSYPRAEDLLRINEYFGAVRIAFKHRGKIYVVERGIRKEKNSFSDTGGYLWILDENSRKILEQRRLTSKELKQAILEILGFRELYRGIISQRKPYLYTNAIYVPQFNISESITLGDEDRNRIINTALGLEKYVNIPRNIDKLINYIKNSILKEIKGREDTLLKQLKLYDRNRIRNEISKYEEDMKRIGEEIKVLEKRKEELRVKINDLRLEHEKLTNRLSELKIEIREIQNSEKKLVDLKAKIEKIKDEVKDLSLEVINKLIAEFDDTIQNLNMKIEELNNKLSIIDEKLQKTISRRGVIEGERNVKLSRRKELMEMVEDVKKLVEQGVCPTCKQKISRDYGEKLISNYLKDLD
;
A
#
# COMPACT_ATOMS: atom_id res chain seq x y z
N MET A 1 72.12 2.55 47.14
CA MET A 1 72.26 1.13 46.75
C MET A 1 73.69 0.69 47.02
N ARG A 2 73.95 -0.10 48.08
CA ARG A 2 75.27 -0.72 48.23
C ARG A 2 75.40 -1.76 47.11
N CYS A 3 76.28 -1.52 46.14
CA CYS A 3 76.69 -2.56 45.19
C CYS A 3 77.05 -3.80 46.01
N SER A 4 76.26 -4.85 45.84
CA SER A 4 76.44 -6.07 46.60
C SER A 4 77.61 -6.80 45.97
N VAL A 5 78.80 -6.61 46.52
CA VAL A 5 80.03 -7.21 45.98
C VAL A 5 79.93 -8.73 46.12
N THR A 6 80.04 -9.44 45.01
CA THR A 6 80.21 -10.90 45.01
C THR A 6 81.68 -11.21 45.26
N ILE A 7 81.97 -12.09 46.20
CA ILE A 7 83.34 -12.49 46.56
C ILE A 7 83.44 -14.01 46.48
N ILE A 8 84.36 -14.53 45.67
CA ILE A 8 84.64 -15.97 45.63
C ILE A 8 85.51 -16.30 46.84
N LEU A 9 85.07 -17.29 47.64
CA LEU A 9 85.76 -17.72 48.86
C LEU A 9 86.65 -18.94 48.61
N GLY A 10 86.28 -19.81 47.66
CA GLY A 10 87.06 -21.00 47.36
C GLY A 10 86.45 -21.85 46.26
N VAL A 11 87.27 -22.73 45.71
CA VAL A 11 86.88 -23.74 44.71
C VAL A 11 87.45 -25.10 45.10
N TYR A 12 86.63 -26.13 44.96
CA TYR A 12 86.97 -27.52 45.14
C TYR A 12 86.88 -28.23 43.79
N LEU A 13 87.92 -28.98 43.45
CA LEU A 13 88.13 -29.63 42.16
C LEU A 13 88.33 -31.12 42.38
N LYS A 14 87.47 -31.95 41.76
CA LYS A 14 87.61 -33.40 41.75
C LYS A 14 87.67 -33.89 40.31
N ASN A 15 88.76 -34.56 39.95
CA ASN A 15 89.02 -35.10 38.61
C ASN A 15 88.87 -34.05 37.48
N ILE A 16 89.46 -32.87 37.66
CA ILE A 16 89.42 -31.76 36.71
C ILE A 16 90.82 -31.52 36.15
N ARG A 17 91.06 -31.88 34.89
CA ARG A 17 92.38 -31.78 34.23
C ARG A 17 93.50 -32.28 35.14
N SER A 18 94.46 -31.43 35.50
CA SER A 18 95.61 -31.76 36.36
C SER A 18 95.23 -32.04 37.82
N TYR A 19 94.04 -31.61 38.29
CA TYR A 19 93.57 -31.75 39.66
C TYR A 19 92.82 -33.07 39.88
N VAL A 20 93.29 -33.89 40.82
CA VAL A 20 92.61 -35.14 41.23
C VAL A 20 91.58 -34.86 42.32
N ASN A 21 92.00 -34.20 43.39
CA ASN A 21 91.14 -33.83 44.51
C ASN A 21 91.79 -32.70 45.30
N GLU A 22 91.42 -31.46 45.03
CA GLU A 22 92.08 -30.29 45.62
C GLU A 22 91.07 -29.20 45.99
N THR A 23 91.34 -28.50 47.10
CA THR A 23 90.57 -27.33 47.54
C THR A 23 91.47 -26.12 47.57
N ILE A 24 91.05 -25.07 46.88
CA ILE A 24 91.74 -23.79 46.81
C ILE A 24 90.87 -22.77 47.51
N VAL A 25 91.43 -22.07 48.49
CA VAL A 25 90.74 -21.04 49.27
C VAL A 25 91.30 -19.68 48.88
N PHE A 26 90.40 -18.74 48.59
CA PHE A 26 90.75 -17.38 48.21
C PHE A 26 90.62 -16.45 49.42
N PRO A 27 91.55 -15.50 49.61
CA PRO A 27 91.39 -14.47 50.61
C PRO A 27 90.15 -13.61 50.30
N PRO A 28 89.36 -13.19 51.30
CA PRO A 28 88.10 -12.49 51.09
C PRO A 28 88.28 -11.06 50.54
N LYS A 29 89.49 -10.49 50.63
CA LYS A 29 89.84 -9.17 50.11
C LYS A 29 91.29 -9.18 49.63
N GLY A 30 91.59 -8.33 48.65
CA GLY A 30 92.94 -8.14 48.11
C GLY A 30 93.12 -8.77 46.73
N ILE A 31 94.37 -8.87 46.31
CA ILE A 31 94.77 -9.44 45.02
C ILE A 31 95.33 -10.83 45.28
N THR A 32 94.78 -11.85 44.61
CA THR A 32 95.33 -13.21 44.66
C THR A 32 96.17 -13.45 43.42
N CYS A 33 97.45 -13.77 43.60
CA CYS A 33 98.34 -14.19 42.52
C CYS A 33 98.44 -15.73 42.49
N ILE A 34 98.14 -16.34 41.35
CA ILE A 34 98.31 -17.77 41.11
C ILE A 34 99.53 -17.94 40.20
N TYR A 35 100.63 -18.43 40.74
CA TYR A 35 101.88 -18.65 40.00
C TYR A 35 102.24 -20.13 39.91
N GLY A 36 103.09 -20.49 38.95
CA GLY A 36 103.55 -21.87 38.73
C GLY A 36 104.03 -22.06 37.29
N ASP A 37 104.44 -23.27 36.93
CA ASP A 37 104.95 -23.56 35.58
C ASP A 37 103.85 -23.62 34.52
N VAL A 38 104.24 -23.64 33.23
CA VAL A 38 103.30 -23.90 32.14
C VAL A 38 102.78 -25.33 32.27
N GLY A 39 101.46 -25.51 32.17
CA GLY A 39 100.82 -26.83 32.33
C GLY A 39 100.48 -27.23 33.76
N SER A 40 100.82 -26.43 34.77
CA SER A 40 100.52 -26.72 36.19
C SER A 40 99.03 -26.67 36.57
N GLY A 41 98.15 -26.25 35.65
CA GLY A 41 96.71 -26.20 35.87
C GLY A 41 96.15 -24.83 36.30
N LYS A 42 96.96 -23.77 36.33
CA LYS A 42 96.52 -22.39 36.65
C LYS A 42 95.23 -21.98 35.94
N THR A 43 95.21 -22.11 34.60
CA THR A 43 94.04 -21.76 33.78
C THR A 43 92.85 -22.70 34.05
N SER A 44 93.11 -23.95 34.44
CA SER A 44 92.06 -24.92 34.79
C SER A 44 91.25 -24.49 36.01
N ILE A 45 91.85 -23.79 36.98
CA ILE A 45 91.15 -23.22 38.14
C ILE A 45 90.09 -22.21 37.66
N LEU A 46 90.48 -21.26 36.80
CA LEU A 46 89.59 -20.22 36.30
C LEU A 46 88.48 -20.80 35.41
N MET A 47 88.82 -21.79 34.58
CA MET A 47 87.83 -22.51 33.77
C MET A 47 86.84 -23.29 34.63
N ALA A 48 87.30 -23.93 35.71
CA ALA A 48 86.42 -24.62 36.63
C ALA A 48 85.46 -23.66 37.37
N ILE A 49 85.94 -22.48 37.78
CA ILE A 49 85.09 -21.43 38.36
C ILE A 49 84.01 -21.00 37.36
N SER A 50 84.38 -20.73 36.10
CA SER A 50 83.43 -20.39 35.03
C SER A 50 82.39 -21.49 34.83
N TYR A 51 82.82 -22.75 34.79
CA TYR A 51 81.93 -23.90 34.65
C TYR A 51 80.99 -24.08 35.85
N ALA A 52 81.47 -23.90 37.07
CA ALA A 52 80.65 -24.01 38.29
C ALA A 52 79.51 -22.99 38.28
N LEU A 53 79.77 -21.77 37.82
CA LEU A 53 78.76 -20.70 37.74
C LEU A 53 77.79 -20.91 36.58
N PHE A 54 78.27 -21.17 35.37
CA PHE A 54 77.45 -21.10 34.16
C PHE A 54 77.11 -22.45 33.51
N GLY A 55 77.76 -23.54 33.93
CA GLY A 55 77.62 -24.88 33.35
C GLY A 55 78.21 -25.00 31.96
N SER A 56 77.86 -26.09 31.26
CA SER A 56 78.25 -26.31 29.86
C SER A 56 77.60 -25.27 28.94
N GLN A 57 78.44 -24.57 28.16
CA GLN A 57 77.97 -23.49 27.28
C GLN A 57 78.03 -23.87 25.79
N PRO A 58 77.13 -23.31 24.96
CA PRO A 58 77.20 -23.50 23.51
C PRO A 58 78.49 -22.84 22.98
N ARG A 59 79.21 -23.58 22.11
CA ARG A 59 80.38 -23.08 21.38
C ARG A 59 79.98 -22.78 19.95
N SER A 60 80.62 -21.79 19.36
CA SER A 60 80.72 -21.75 17.89
C SER A 60 81.68 -22.86 17.48
N GLN A 61 81.35 -23.65 16.45
CA GLN A 61 82.19 -24.77 16.01
C GLN A 61 83.56 -24.33 15.45
N THR A 62 83.77 -23.02 15.27
CA THR A 62 84.89 -22.46 14.52
C THR A 62 86.19 -22.25 15.30
N ASP A 63 86.17 -22.06 16.63
CA ASP A 63 87.34 -21.54 17.34
C ASP A 63 87.78 -22.42 18.53
N PRO A 64 88.95 -23.08 18.47
CA PRO A 64 89.49 -23.86 19.60
C PRO A 64 89.75 -23.03 20.87
N ILE A 65 89.91 -21.72 20.72
CA ILE A 65 90.18 -20.77 21.80
C ILE A 65 88.93 -20.56 22.68
N ASP A 66 87.72 -20.76 22.14
CA ASP A 66 86.45 -20.67 22.87
C ASP A 66 86.44 -21.59 24.11
N ALA A 67 87.29 -22.61 24.17
CA ALA A 67 87.36 -23.49 25.31
C ALA A 67 87.85 -22.83 26.60
N TYR A 68 88.71 -21.82 26.50
CA TYR A 68 89.21 -21.08 27.66
C TYR A 68 88.19 -20.09 28.23
N SER A 69 87.29 -19.61 27.36
CA SER A 69 86.23 -18.65 27.67
C SER A 69 84.95 -19.35 28.12
N TYR A 70 84.60 -20.43 27.42
CA TYR A 70 83.35 -21.18 27.55
C TYR A 70 83.66 -22.68 27.69
N PRO A 71 84.17 -23.11 28.85
CA PRO A 71 84.48 -24.51 29.10
C PRO A 71 83.22 -25.38 29.04
N ARG A 72 83.34 -26.55 28.44
CA ARG A 72 82.35 -27.62 28.49
C ARG A 72 82.83 -28.73 29.41
N ALA A 73 81.92 -29.65 29.70
CA ALA A 73 82.23 -30.86 30.46
C ALA A 73 83.43 -31.65 29.88
N GLU A 74 83.54 -31.70 28.54
CA GLU A 74 84.60 -32.42 27.81
C GLU A 74 86.01 -31.84 28.03
N ASP A 75 86.14 -30.51 28.16
CA ASP A 75 87.46 -29.88 28.29
C ASP A 75 88.00 -29.89 29.71
N LEU A 76 87.11 -30.12 30.69
CA LEU A 76 87.43 -30.07 32.11
C LEU A 76 87.67 -31.45 32.71
N LEU A 77 86.92 -32.47 32.29
CA LEU A 77 87.06 -33.80 32.86
C LEU A 77 88.48 -34.33 32.62
N ARG A 78 89.11 -34.83 33.69
CA ARG A 78 90.43 -35.46 33.60
C ARG A 78 90.39 -36.68 32.67
N ILE A 79 91.46 -36.88 31.89
CA ILE A 79 91.61 -38.03 31.00
C ILE A 79 91.53 -39.32 31.82
N ASN A 80 90.82 -40.33 31.30
CA ASN A 80 90.54 -41.63 31.92
C ASN A 80 89.62 -41.64 33.15
N GLU A 81 89.02 -40.50 33.50
CA GLU A 81 88.01 -40.44 34.57
C GLU A 81 86.59 -40.48 34.00
N TYR A 82 85.67 -41.12 34.74
CA TYR A 82 84.24 -41.22 34.36
C TYR A 82 83.38 -40.16 35.06
N PHE A 83 83.89 -39.58 36.14
CA PHE A 83 83.19 -38.60 36.95
C PHE A 83 84.15 -37.51 37.43
N GLY A 84 83.68 -36.26 37.37
CA GLY A 84 84.34 -35.10 37.96
C GLY A 84 83.34 -34.20 38.65
N ALA A 85 83.81 -33.35 39.56
CA ALA A 85 82.96 -32.39 40.24
C ALA A 85 83.70 -31.08 40.49
N VAL A 86 82.98 -29.97 40.35
CA VAL A 86 83.46 -28.64 40.72
C VAL A 86 82.51 -28.07 41.74
N ARG A 87 83.03 -27.63 42.88
CA ARG A 87 82.24 -26.93 43.90
C ARG A 87 82.86 -25.56 44.16
N ILE A 88 82.05 -24.51 44.07
CA ILE A 88 82.47 -23.13 44.33
C ILE A 88 81.70 -22.59 45.53
N ALA A 89 82.40 -21.87 46.40
CA ALA A 89 81.81 -21.09 47.48
C ALA A 89 81.99 -19.60 47.18
N PHE A 90 80.92 -18.83 47.23
CA PHE A 90 80.97 -17.39 47.06
C PHE A 90 80.00 -16.67 48.01
N LYS A 91 80.35 -15.45 48.40
CA LYS A 91 79.53 -14.57 49.22
C LYS A 91 78.82 -13.55 48.33
N HIS A 92 77.52 -13.39 48.52
CA HIS A 92 76.73 -12.36 47.86
C HIS A 92 75.64 -11.83 48.82
N ARG A 93 75.48 -10.51 48.94
CA ARG A 93 74.45 -9.86 49.79
C ARG A 93 74.37 -10.37 51.25
N GLY A 94 75.51 -10.70 51.85
CA GLY A 94 75.56 -11.18 53.25
C GLY A 94 75.12 -12.64 53.44
N LYS A 95 75.02 -13.42 52.35
CA LYS A 95 74.81 -14.87 52.37
C LYS A 95 75.97 -15.58 51.69
N ILE A 96 76.24 -16.80 52.10
CA ILE A 96 77.23 -17.68 51.48
C ILE A 96 76.49 -18.69 50.61
N TYR A 97 76.89 -18.79 49.36
CA TYR A 97 76.35 -19.73 48.39
C TYR A 97 77.41 -20.75 48.07
N VAL A 98 77.07 -22.03 48.19
CA VAL A 98 77.92 -23.13 47.74
C VAL A 98 77.20 -23.80 46.58
N VAL A 99 77.85 -23.87 45.44
CA VAL A 99 77.34 -24.48 44.22
C VAL A 99 78.24 -25.66 43.89
N GLU A 100 77.66 -26.83 43.71
CA GLU A 100 78.36 -28.00 43.17
C GLU A 100 77.75 -28.41 41.84
N ARG A 101 78.62 -28.67 40.86
CA ARG A 101 78.27 -29.24 39.55
C ARG A 101 79.06 -30.53 39.32
N GLY A 102 78.35 -31.56 38.90
CA GLY A 102 78.94 -32.82 38.46
C GLY A 102 79.16 -32.88 36.95
N ILE A 103 80.20 -33.58 36.55
CA ILE A 103 80.52 -33.93 35.17
C ILE A 103 80.52 -35.45 35.09
N ARG A 104 79.79 -36.01 34.13
CA ARG A 104 79.80 -37.46 33.87
C ARG A 104 80.13 -37.74 32.42
N LYS A 105 80.97 -38.76 32.20
CA LYS A 105 81.25 -39.31 30.87
C LYS A 105 80.38 -40.54 30.63
N GLU A 106 79.58 -40.51 29.57
CA GLU A 106 78.77 -41.64 29.12
C GLU A 106 79.21 -42.07 27.72
N LYS A 107 79.93 -43.20 27.63
CA LYS A 107 80.51 -43.74 26.39
C LYS A 107 81.33 -42.70 25.61
N ASN A 108 80.68 -41.93 24.73
CA ASN A 108 81.27 -40.93 23.85
C ASN A 108 80.70 -39.51 24.04
N SER A 109 79.84 -39.29 25.04
CA SER A 109 79.28 -37.99 25.37
C SER A 109 79.63 -37.59 26.81
N PHE A 110 79.71 -36.28 27.03
CA PHE A 110 79.90 -35.69 28.35
C PHE A 110 78.62 -34.97 28.74
N SER A 111 78.09 -35.28 29.91
CA SER A 111 76.88 -34.66 30.44
C SER A 111 77.18 -33.85 31.70
N ASP A 112 76.60 -32.65 31.76
CA ASP A 112 76.46 -31.89 33.00
C ASP A 112 75.30 -32.51 33.77
N THR A 113 75.59 -33.21 34.88
CA THR A 113 74.58 -33.93 35.68
C THR A 113 73.72 -32.99 36.54
N GLY A 114 73.94 -31.67 36.45
CA GLY A 114 73.41 -30.68 37.37
C GLY A 114 74.17 -30.73 38.69
N GLY A 115 73.48 -30.38 39.77
CA GLY A 115 74.06 -30.53 41.10
C GLY A 115 73.28 -29.83 42.20
N TYR A 116 74.01 -29.29 43.16
CA TYR A 116 73.46 -28.80 44.41
C TYR A 116 73.75 -27.33 44.60
N LEU A 117 72.76 -26.62 45.12
CA LEU A 117 72.88 -25.26 45.62
C LEU A 117 72.58 -25.27 47.12
N TRP A 118 73.56 -24.86 47.91
CA TRP A 118 73.39 -24.60 49.34
C TRP A 118 73.46 -23.11 49.60
N ILE A 119 72.51 -22.62 50.39
CA ILE A 119 72.48 -21.25 50.87
C ILE A 119 72.73 -21.30 52.37
N LEU A 120 73.81 -20.67 52.79
CA LEU A 120 74.20 -20.55 54.19
C LEU A 120 74.09 -19.10 54.62
N ASP A 121 73.63 -18.92 55.86
CA ASP A 121 73.71 -17.63 56.52
C ASP A 121 75.16 -17.33 56.92
N GLU A 122 75.61 -16.10 56.71
CA GLU A 122 76.99 -15.71 57.00
C GLU A 122 77.31 -15.77 58.50
N ASN A 123 76.36 -15.35 59.34
CA ASN A 123 76.57 -15.21 60.78
C ASN A 123 76.49 -16.55 61.50
N SER A 124 75.47 -17.36 61.19
CA SER A 124 75.22 -18.63 61.88
C SER A 124 75.88 -19.85 61.21
N ARG A 125 76.37 -19.71 59.97
CA ARG A 125 76.86 -20.81 59.11
C ARG A 125 75.89 -22.00 59.02
N LYS A 126 74.61 -21.79 59.34
CA LYS A 126 73.56 -22.78 59.19
C LYS A 126 73.13 -22.85 57.74
N ILE A 127 72.83 -24.05 57.28
CA ILE A 127 72.20 -24.27 55.98
C ILE A 127 70.76 -23.74 56.10
N LEU A 128 70.49 -22.63 55.43
CA LEU A 128 69.15 -22.08 55.30
C LEU A 128 68.33 -22.89 54.31
N GLU A 129 68.99 -23.33 53.23
CA GLU A 129 68.33 -23.99 52.12
C GLU A 129 69.30 -24.90 51.36
N GLN A 130 68.80 -26.05 50.93
CA GLN A 130 69.50 -26.98 50.05
C GLN A 130 68.55 -27.38 48.92
N ARG A 131 68.97 -27.16 47.68
CA ARG A 131 68.22 -27.54 46.49
C ARG A 131 69.08 -28.42 45.59
N ARG A 132 68.50 -29.51 45.10
CA ARG A 132 69.03 -30.25 43.96
C ARG A 132 68.37 -29.71 42.69
N LEU A 133 69.18 -29.25 41.75
CA LEU A 133 68.70 -28.57 40.54
C LEU A 133 69.31 -29.22 39.31
N THR A 134 68.54 -29.23 38.22
CA THR A 134 69.07 -29.57 36.89
C THR A 134 70.08 -28.52 36.44
N SER A 135 70.91 -28.85 35.45
CA SER A 135 71.98 -27.97 34.93
C SER A 135 71.44 -26.61 34.46
N LYS A 136 70.22 -26.59 33.90
CA LYS A 136 69.52 -25.38 33.43
C LYS A 136 68.96 -24.55 34.60
N GLU A 137 68.28 -25.19 35.54
CA GLU A 137 67.72 -24.51 36.72
C GLU A 137 68.83 -23.95 37.61
N LEU A 138 69.94 -24.69 37.77
CA LEU A 138 71.10 -24.24 38.54
C LEU A 138 71.74 -23.00 37.90
N LYS A 139 71.90 -22.98 36.57
CA LYS A 139 72.37 -21.80 35.84
C LYS A 139 71.43 -20.61 36.06
N GLN A 140 70.12 -20.82 35.96
CA GLN A 140 69.13 -19.76 36.18
C GLN A 140 69.20 -19.21 37.62
N ALA A 141 69.22 -20.08 38.63
CA ALA A 141 69.32 -19.68 40.03
C ALA A 141 70.58 -18.86 40.30
N ILE A 142 71.73 -19.26 39.74
CA ILE A 142 73.00 -18.53 39.90
C ILE A 142 72.93 -17.15 39.23
N LEU A 143 72.39 -17.04 38.01
CA LEU A 143 72.22 -15.77 37.32
C LEU A 143 71.31 -14.81 38.11
N GLU A 144 70.22 -15.33 38.67
CA GLU A 144 69.30 -14.57 39.53
C GLU A 144 70.00 -14.08 40.81
N ILE A 145 70.78 -14.95 41.47
CA ILE A 145 71.55 -14.60 42.67
C ILE A 145 72.58 -13.52 42.38
N LEU A 146 73.37 -13.69 41.31
CA LEU A 146 74.41 -12.74 40.91
C LEU A 146 73.83 -11.43 40.37
N GLY A 147 72.52 -11.40 40.08
CA GLY A 147 71.84 -10.23 39.54
C GLY A 147 72.21 -9.95 38.08
N PHE A 148 72.76 -10.94 37.37
CA PHE A 148 72.97 -10.84 35.94
C PHE A 148 71.61 -10.84 35.25
N ARG A 149 71.22 -9.67 34.75
CA ARG A 149 69.94 -9.47 34.03
C ARG A 149 69.93 -10.07 32.63
N GLU A 150 70.97 -10.80 32.24
CA GLU A 150 71.20 -11.30 30.89
C GLU A 150 70.03 -12.09 30.30
N LEU A 151 69.09 -12.61 31.09
CA LEU A 151 68.11 -13.57 30.58
C LEU A 151 66.77 -13.54 31.34
N TYR A 152 66.02 -12.43 31.28
CA TYR A 152 64.57 -12.51 31.49
C TYR A 152 63.89 -13.02 30.20
N ARG A 153 63.30 -14.21 30.29
CA ARG A 153 62.49 -14.96 29.30
C ARG A 153 63.24 -15.85 28.28
N GLY A 154 63.19 -17.16 28.52
CA GLY A 154 62.98 -18.20 27.49
C GLY A 154 64.18 -18.67 26.66
N ILE A 155 65.33 -17.98 26.66
CA ILE A 155 66.48 -18.29 25.77
C ILE A 155 67.74 -18.66 26.59
N ILE A 156 67.54 -19.27 27.76
CA ILE A 156 68.62 -19.59 28.73
C ILE A 156 69.63 -20.63 28.20
N SER A 157 69.18 -21.48 27.28
CA SER A 157 69.94 -22.64 26.81
C SER A 157 70.94 -22.34 25.68
N GLN A 158 70.90 -21.15 25.07
CA GLN A 158 71.54 -20.90 23.76
C GLN A 158 72.50 -19.71 23.74
N ARG A 159 72.67 -18.98 24.85
CA ARG A 159 73.45 -17.73 24.86
C ARG A 159 74.71 -17.81 25.74
N LYS A 160 75.83 -17.31 25.18
CA LYS A 160 77.11 -17.07 25.86
C LYS A 160 76.94 -15.93 26.91
N PRO A 161 77.46 -16.04 28.14
CA PRO A 161 77.39 -15.02 29.20
C PRO A 161 78.43 -13.93 28.94
N TYR A 162 78.16 -13.08 27.95
CA TYR A 162 79.08 -12.05 27.49
C TYR A 162 79.45 -11.02 28.56
N LEU A 163 78.56 -10.73 29.53
CA LEU A 163 78.90 -9.82 30.61
C LEU A 163 79.98 -10.43 31.51
N TYR A 164 79.88 -11.73 31.82
CA TYR A 164 80.87 -12.40 32.65
C TYR A 164 82.25 -12.47 31.97
N THR A 165 82.30 -12.90 30.70
CA THR A 165 83.58 -13.08 29.98
C THR A 165 84.25 -11.78 29.53
N ASN A 166 83.53 -10.66 29.50
CA ASN A 166 84.11 -9.37 29.11
C ASN A 166 84.31 -8.40 30.29
N ALA A 167 83.55 -8.54 31.38
CA ALA A 167 83.61 -7.59 32.51
C ALA A 167 84.18 -8.18 33.81
N ILE A 168 84.13 -9.50 34.02
CA ILE A 168 84.51 -10.13 35.30
C ILE A 168 85.66 -11.12 35.15
N TYR A 169 85.59 -11.98 34.13
CA TYR A 169 86.61 -12.96 33.82
C TYR A 169 87.13 -12.70 32.43
N VAL A 170 88.37 -12.22 32.30
CA VAL A 170 89.03 -12.06 30.99
C VAL A 170 89.81 -13.34 30.71
N PRO A 171 89.37 -14.20 29.76
CA PRO A 171 90.03 -15.47 29.48
C PRO A 171 91.41 -15.25 28.87
N GLN A 172 92.29 -16.24 29.06
CA GLN A 172 93.61 -16.24 28.42
C GLN A 172 93.45 -16.24 26.89
N PHE A 173 94.20 -15.38 26.20
CA PHE A 173 94.14 -15.17 24.74
C PHE A 173 92.90 -14.43 24.19
N ASN A 174 91.89 -14.09 25.01
CA ASN A 174 90.67 -13.36 24.57
C ASN A 174 90.68 -11.87 24.93
N ILE A 175 91.82 -11.28 25.31
CA ILE A 175 91.90 -9.85 25.64
C ILE A 175 91.58 -8.98 24.41
N SER A 176 92.02 -9.41 23.22
CA SER A 176 91.76 -8.73 21.95
C SER A 176 90.26 -8.71 21.63
N GLU A 177 89.52 -9.79 21.84
CA GLU A 177 88.07 -9.85 21.60
C GLU A 177 87.33 -8.77 22.37
N SER A 178 87.63 -8.57 23.67
CA SER A 178 87.01 -7.52 24.47
C SER A 178 87.22 -6.10 23.90
N ILE A 179 88.32 -5.88 23.18
CA ILE A 179 88.69 -4.60 22.59
C ILE A 179 88.12 -4.48 21.16
N THR A 180 88.15 -5.58 20.38
CA THR A 180 87.70 -5.67 18.99
C THR A 180 86.23 -6.05 18.83
N LEU A 181 85.46 -6.18 19.92
CA LEU A 181 84.01 -6.33 19.88
C LEU A 181 83.39 -5.29 18.94
N GLY A 182 82.58 -5.75 17.99
CA GLY A 182 81.82 -4.87 17.11
C GLY A 182 80.87 -3.98 17.92
N ASP A 183 80.49 -2.84 17.34
CA ASP A 183 79.66 -1.85 18.04
C ASP A 183 78.32 -2.43 18.51
N GLU A 184 77.75 -3.39 17.77
CA GLU A 184 76.51 -4.07 18.17
C GLU A 184 76.67 -4.90 19.46
N ASP A 185 77.70 -5.75 19.51
CA ASP A 185 77.95 -6.61 20.68
C ASP A 185 78.41 -5.81 21.89
N ARG A 186 79.22 -4.75 21.67
CA ARG A 186 79.61 -3.81 22.72
C ARG A 186 78.40 -3.09 23.31
N ASN A 187 77.55 -2.51 22.45
CA ASN A 187 76.31 -1.87 22.89
C ASN A 187 75.40 -2.84 23.62
N ARG A 188 75.36 -4.10 23.17
CA ARG A 188 74.60 -5.14 23.85
C ARG A 188 75.13 -5.39 25.26
N ILE A 189 76.43 -5.61 25.45
CA ILE A 189 77.05 -5.83 26.77
C ILE A 189 76.73 -4.65 27.70
N ILE A 190 76.89 -3.42 27.22
CA ILE A 190 76.58 -2.20 27.99
C ILE A 190 75.10 -2.16 28.35
N ASN A 191 74.21 -2.38 27.39
CA ASN A 191 72.77 -2.39 27.61
C ASN A 191 72.36 -3.49 28.59
N THR A 192 73.00 -4.65 28.56
CA THR A 192 72.72 -5.74 29.49
C THR A 192 73.23 -5.41 30.90
N ALA A 193 74.44 -4.87 31.02
CA ALA A 193 75.03 -4.41 32.28
C ALA A 193 74.17 -3.34 32.97
N LEU A 194 73.68 -2.37 32.20
CA LEU A 194 72.83 -1.28 32.68
C LEU A 194 71.34 -1.70 32.79
N GLY A 195 70.97 -2.89 32.30
CA GLY A 195 69.59 -3.36 32.27
C GLY A 195 68.67 -2.54 31.37
N LEU A 196 69.22 -1.99 30.29
CA LEU A 196 68.52 -1.23 29.25
C LEU A 196 67.92 -2.13 28.15
N GLU A 197 68.15 -3.45 28.17
CA GLU A 197 67.57 -4.38 27.19
C GLU A 197 66.06 -4.27 27.04
N LYS A 198 65.35 -3.96 28.13
CA LYS A 198 63.90 -3.71 28.09
C LYS A 198 63.53 -2.57 27.15
N TYR A 199 64.32 -1.50 27.12
CA TYR A 199 64.09 -0.34 26.25
C TYR A 199 64.44 -0.65 24.80
N VAL A 200 65.47 -1.46 24.55
CA VAL A 200 65.81 -1.92 23.19
C VAL A 200 64.72 -2.82 22.60
N ASN A 201 64.09 -3.66 23.44
CA ASN A 201 63.07 -4.61 22.98
C ASN A 201 61.67 -3.99 22.81
N ILE A 202 61.36 -2.87 23.47
CA ILE A 202 60.05 -2.22 23.37
C ILE A 202 59.71 -1.82 21.92
N PRO A 203 60.56 -1.06 21.18
CA PRO A 203 60.28 -0.70 19.80
C PRO A 203 60.06 -1.92 18.90
N ARG A 204 60.92 -2.93 19.01
CA ARG A 204 60.80 -4.18 18.24
C ARG A 204 59.47 -4.90 18.46
N ASN A 205 58.96 -4.89 19.69
CA ASN A 205 57.67 -5.50 20.01
C ASN A 205 56.51 -4.64 19.50
N ILE A 206 56.64 -3.31 19.60
CA ILE A 206 55.67 -2.37 19.04
C ILE A 206 55.60 -2.53 17.51
N ASP A 207 56.73 -2.64 16.82
CA ASP A 207 56.78 -2.85 15.36
C ASP A 207 56.11 -4.16 14.95
N LYS A 208 56.33 -5.24 15.70
CA LYS A 208 55.62 -6.51 15.47
C LYS A 208 54.11 -6.34 15.61
N LEU A 209 53.67 -5.60 16.62
CA LEU A 209 52.25 -5.33 16.86
C LEU A 209 51.65 -4.42 15.78
N ILE A 210 52.38 -3.38 15.36
CA ILE A 210 51.99 -2.51 14.23
C ILE A 210 51.86 -3.32 12.96
N ASN A 211 52.83 -4.18 12.65
CA ASN A 211 52.79 -5.02 11.46
C ASN A 211 51.64 -6.03 11.50
N TYR A 212 51.33 -6.58 12.66
CA TYR A 212 50.16 -7.43 12.84
C TYR A 212 48.86 -6.65 12.57
N ILE A 213 48.71 -5.45 13.15
CA ILE A 213 47.54 -4.59 12.92
C ILE A 213 47.43 -4.21 11.44
N LYS A 214 48.53 -3.82 10.79
CA LYS A 214 48.56 -3.46 9.36
C LYS A 214 48.23 -4.64 8.45
N ASN A 215 48.69 -5.85 8.77
CA ASN A 215 48.47 -6.99 7.90
C ASN A 215 47.12 -7.67 8.13
N SER A 216 46.63 -7.72 9.35
CA SER A 216 45.37 -8.39 9.66
C SER A 216 44.19 -7.43 9.45
N ILE A 217 44.17 -6.32 10.18
CA ILE A 217 43.00 -5.43 10.23
C ILE A 217 42.89 -4.61 8.94
N LEU A 218 43.98 -4.00 8.50
CA LEU A 218 43.94 -3.13 7.32
C LEU A 218 43.70 -3.90 6.01
N LYS A 219 44.17 -5.16 5.89
CA LYS A 219 43.84 -5.99 4.73
C LYS A 219 42.39 -6.47 4.76
N GLU A 220 41.86 -6.86 5.92
CA GLU A 220 40.45 -7.24 6.04
C GLU A 220 39.51 -6.07 5.73
N ILE A 221 39.82 -4.87 6.24
CA ILE A 221 39.03 -3.66 5.97
C ILE A 221 39.07 -3.33 4.48
N LYS A 222 40.27 -3.31 3.86
CA LYS A 222 40.39 -3.07 2.42
C LYS A 222 39.67 -4.13 1.58
N GLY A 223 39.75 -5.40 1.98
CA GLY A 223 39.02 -6.48 1.32
C GLY A 223 37.51 -6.28 1.38
N ARG A 224 36.97 -5.88 2.55
CA ARG A 224 35.55 -5.54 2.72
C ARG A 224 35.15 -4.32 1.89
N GLU A 225 35.99 -3.28 1.89
CA GLU A 225 35.79 -2.07 1.09
C GLU A 225 35.72 -2.41 -0.41
N ASP A 226 36.64 -3.23 -0.92
CA ASP A 226 36.63 -3.68 -2.32
C ASP A 226 35.40 -4.50 -2.67
N THR A 227 34.93 -5.37 -1.78
CA THR A 227 33.67 -6.11 -1.99
C THR A 227 32.45 -5.19 -2.00
N LEU A 228 32.39 -4.21 -1.09
CA LEU A 228 31.31 -3.23 -1.04
C LEU A 228 31.32 -2.32 -2.27
N LEU A 229 32.50 -1.88 -2.73
CA LEU A 229 32.67 -1.11 -3.96
C LEU A 229 32.23 -1.92 -5.20
N LYS A 230 32.53 -3.22 -5.26
CA LYS A 230 32.05 -4.10 -6.34
C LYS A 230 30.52 -4.25 -6.31
N GLN A 231 29.93 -4.43 -5.12
CA GLN A 231 28.47 -4.46 -4.96
C GLN A 231 27.83 -3.13 -5.38
N LEU A 232 28.39 -1.99 -4.98
CA LEU A 232 27.94 -0.67 -5.39
C LEU A 232 28.03 -0.44 -6.91
N LYS A 233 29.04 -0.99 -7.58
CA LYS A 233 29.16 -0.94 -9.04
C LYS A 233 28.12 -1.81 -9.76
N LEU A 234 27.72 -2.95 -9.18
CA LEU A 234 26.64 -3.79 -9.71
C LEU A 234 25.29 -3.07 -9.67
N TYR A 235 25.07 -2.23 -8.66
CA TYR A 235 23.98 -1.25 -8.69
C TYR A 235 24.35 -0.10 -9.62
N ASP A 236 24.27 -0.36 -10.93
CA ASP A 236 24.40 0.65 -11.96
C ASP A 236 23.29 1.69 -11.77
N ARG A 237 23.58 2.73 -10.98
CA ARG A 237 22.66 3.85 -10.72
C ARG A 237 22.18 4.46 -12.03
N ASN A 238 23.01 4.42 -13.07
CA ASN A 238 22.65 4.90 -14.40
C ASN A 238 21.60 4.01 -15.07
N ARG A 239 21.66 2.68 -14.91
CA ARG A 239 20.65 1.78 -15.47
C ARG A 239 19.30 1.96 -14.78
N ILE A 240 19.30 2.01 -13.44
CA ILE A 240 18.09 2.29 -12.66
C ILE A 240 17.54 3.68 -12.97
N ARG A 241 18.39 4.70 -13.09
CA ARG A 241 17.97 6.06 -13.47
C ARG A 241 17.39 6.12 -14.88
N ASN A 242 17.96 5.37 -15.83
CA ASN A 242 17.43 5.27 -17.18
C ASN A 242 16.08 4.53 -17.22
N GLU A 243 15.91 3.47 -16.41
CA GLU A 243 14.63 2.79 -16.24
C GLU A 243 13.58 3.71 -15.60
N ILE A 244 13.94 4.47 -14.56
CA ILE A 244 13.07 5.49 -13.96
C ILE A 244 12.66 6.54 -15.00
N SER A 245 13.61 7.07 -15.79
CA SER A 245 13.31 8.05 -16.85
C SER A 245 12.33 7.49 -17.89
N LYS A 246 12.49 6.23 -18.30
CA LYS A 246 11.56 5.57 -19.23
C LYS A 246 10.18 5.42 -18.62
N TYR A 247 10.09 4.96 -17.37
CA TYR A 247 8.82 4.82 -16.67
C TYR A 247 8.13 6.18 -16.43
N GLU A 248 8.90 7.25 -16.21
CA GLU A 248 8.37 8.62 -16.10
C GLU A 248 7.81 9.13 -17.44
N GLU A 249 8.49 8.86 -18.56
CA GLU A 249 7.99 9.16 -19.90
C GLU A 249 6.73 8.36 -20.23
N ASP A 250 6.72 7.06 -19.94
CA ASP A 250 5.55 6.20 -20.13
C ASP A 250 4.36 6.68 -19.27
N MET A 251 4.60 7.06 -18.01
CA MET A 251 3.58 7.64 -17.13
C MET A 251 2.99 8.93 -17.69
N LYS A 252 3.82 9.81 -18.27
CA LYS A 252 3.33 11.04 -18.92
C LYS A 252 2.48 10.71 -20.15
N ARG A 253 2.95 9.82 -21.03
CA ARG A 253 2.20 9.42 -22.23
C ARG A 253 0.86 8.79 -21.86
N ILE A 254 0.85 7.83 -20.93
CA ILE A 254 -0.38 7.20 -20.45
C ILE A 254 -1.30 8.24 -19.78
N GLY A 255 -0.75 9.18 -19.02
CA GLY A 255 -1.52 10.28 -18.43
C GLY A 255 -2.16 11.21 -19.47
N GLU A 256 -1.49 11.48 -20.58
CA GLU A 256 -2.05 12.22 -21.72
C GLU A 256 -3.13 11.42 -22.44
N GLU A 257 -2.91 10.12 -22.68
CA GLU A 257 -3.91 9.21 -23.26
C GLU A 257 -5.17 9.14 -22.39
N ILE A 258 -5.02 9.04 -21.07
CA ILE A 258 -6.14 9.10 -20.12
C ILE A 258 -6.91 10.41 -20.25
N LYS A 259 -6.23 11.56 -20.30
CA LYS A 259 -6.90 12.86 -20.48
C LYS A 259 -7.68 12.94 -21.80
N VAL A 260 -7.12 12.42 -22.89
CA VAL A 260 -7.81 12.36 -24.19
C VAL A 260 -9.04 11.46 -24.11
N LEU A 261 -8.90 10.28 -23.49
CA LEU A 261 -10.01 9.34 -23.30
C LEU A 261 -11.09 9.90 -22.37
N GLU A 262 -10.72 10.64 -21.31
CA GLU A 262 -11.66 11.30 -20.42
C GLU A 262 -12.46 12.39 -21.14
N LYS A 263 -11.79 13.24 -21.94
CA LYS A 263 -12.48 14.21 -22.79
C LYS A 263 -13.46 13.52 -23.73
N ARG A 264 -13.02 12.45 -24.40
CA ARG A 264 -13.87 11.69 -25.33
C ARG A 264 -15.04 10.99 -24.62
N LYS A 265 -14.84 10.51 -23.40
CA LYS A 265 -15.91 9.96 -22.56
C LYS A 265 -16.95 11.02 -22.22
N GLU A 266 -16.51 12.23 -21.89
CA GLU A 266 -17.41 13.33 -21.56
C GLU A 266 -18.17 13.83 -22.81
N GLU A 267 -17.51 13.95 -23.95
CA GLU A 267 -18.17 14.23 -25.24
C GLU A 267 -19.22 13.17 -25.59
N LEU A 268 -18.91 11.89 -25.40
CA LEU A 268 -19.85 10.80 -25.63
C LEU A 268 -21.01 10.84 -24.62
N ARG A 269 -20.78 11.23 -23.37
CA ARG A 269 -21.84 11.42 -22.37
C ARG A 269 -22.80 12.53 -22.77
N VAL A 270 -22.28 13.66 -23.24
CA VAL A 270 -23.10 14.76 -23.76
C VAL A 270 -23.95 14.26 -24.93
N LYS A 271 -23.34 13.60 -25.91
CA LYS A 271 -24.06 13.00 -27.04
C LYS A 271 -25.12 11.99 -26.62
N ILE A 272 -24.85 11.15 -25.62
CA ILE A 272 -25.84 10.21 -25.07
C ILE A 272 -27.01 10.95 -24.43
N ASN A 273 -26.75 12.04 -23.69
CA ASN A 273 -27.81 12.84 -23.09
C ASN A 273 -28.64 13.57 -24.15
N ASP A 274 -28.02 14.13 -25.19
CA ASP A 274 -28.72 14.76 -26.30
C ASP A 274 -29.62 13.75 -27.03
N LEU A 275 -29.08 12.56 -27.34
CA LEU A 275 -29.86 11.48 -27.95
C LEU A 275 -30.98 10.99 -27.03
N ARG A 276 -30.78 10.97 -25.71
CA ARG A 276 -31.85 10.65 -24.74
C ARG A 276 -32.96 11.70 -24.76
N LEU A 277 -32.62 12.99 -24.78
CA LEU A 277 -33.60 14.07 -24.88
C LEU A 277 -34.36 14.04 -26.21
N GLU A 278 -33.68 13.73 -27.31
CA GLU A 278 -34.33 13.51 -28.60
C GLU A 278 -35.25 12.28 -28.55
N HIS A 279 -34.80 11.19 -27.93
CA HIS A 279 -35.61 9.99 -27.76
C HIS A 279 -36.84 10.27 -26.88
N GLU A 280 -36.71 11.05 -25.81
CA GLU A 280 -37.84 11.47 -24.96
C GLU A 280 -38.84 12.33 -25.73
N LYS A 281 -38.36 13.30 -26.52
CA LYS A 281 -39.20 14.12 -27.41
C LYS A 281 -39.96 13.25 -28.41
N LEU A 282 -39.26 12.30 -29.05
CA LEU A 282 -39.87 11.37 -29.99
C LEU A 282 -40.87 10.42 -29.32
N THR A 283 -40.59 9.95 -28.10
CA THR A 283 -41.55 9.11 -27.36
C THR A 283 -42.78 9.90 -26.91
N ASN A 284 -42.61 11.16 -26.52
CA ASN A 284 -43.72 12.05 -26.20
C ASN A 284 -44.57 12.30 -27.45
N ARG A 285 -43.93 12.61 -28.58
CA ARG A 285 -44.59 12.76 -29.88
C ARG A 285 -45.34 11.49 -30.29
N LEU A 286 -44.73 10.31 -30.09
CA LEU A 286 -45.39 9.03 -30.32
C LEU A 286 -46.56 8.80 -29.37
N SER A 287 -46.49 9.26 -28.12
CA SER A 287 -47.59 9.17 -27.17
C SER A 287 -48.75 10.09 -27.56
N GLU A 288 -48.47 11.32 -28.00
CA GLU A 288 -49.43 12.27 -28.54
C GLU A 288 -50.12 11.69 -29.78
N LEU A 289 -49.33 11.22 -30.76
CA LEU A 289 -49.87 10.56 -31.95
C LEU A 289 -50.68 9.29 -31.62
N LYS A 290 -50.30 8.52 -30.59
CA LYS A 290 -51.10 7.38 -30.11
C LYS A 290 -52.41 7.79 -29.46
N ILE A 291 -52.46 8.97 -28.83
CA ILE A 291 -53.70 9.54 -28.29
C ILE A 291 -54.57 10.01 -29.45
N GLU A 292 -54.01 10.74 -30.41
CA GLU A 292 -54.72 11.17 -31.63
C GLU A 292 -55.27 9.98 -32.41
N ILE A 293 -54.49 8.92 -32.61
CA ILE A 293 -54.97 7.67 -33.24
C ILE A 293 -56.10 7.05 -32.43
N ARG A 294 -56.03 7.05 -31.10
CA ARG A 294 -57.12 6.54 -30.24
C ARG A 294 -58.38 7.41 -30.35
N GLU A 295 -58.25 8.72 -30.44
CA GLU A 295 -59.36 9.64 -30.65
C GLU A 295 -60.01 9.42 -32.01
N ILE A 296 -59.20 9.27 -33.06
CA ILE A 296 -59.65 8.91 -34.40
C ILE A 296 -60.37 7.55 -34.38
N GLN A 297 -59.78 6.51 -33.78
CA GLN A 297 -60.43 5.20 -33.64
C GLN A 297 -61.74 5.26 -32.84
N ASN A 298 -61.81 6.08 -31.80
CA ASN A 298 -63.05 6.30 -31.05
C ASN A 298 -64.08 7.05 -31.89
N SER A 299 -63.65 8.00 -32.73
CA SER A 299 -64.54 8.68 -33.68
C SER A 299 -65.01 7.75 -34.79
N GLU A 300 -64.17 6.83 -35.28
CA GLU A 300 -64.54 5.77 -36.20
C GLU A 300 -65.54 4.80 -35.57
N LYS A 301 -65.31 4.36 -34.33
CA LYS A 301 -66.29 3.54 -33.58
C LYS A 301 -67.62 4.27 -33.40
N LYS A 302 -67.58 5.56 -33.03
CA LYS A 302 -68.79 6.39 -32.96
C LYS A 302 -69.49 6.51 -34.31
N LEU A 303 -68.75 6.62 -35.42
CA LEU A 303 -69.30 6.63 -36.77
C LEU A 303 -69.91 5.28 -37.15
N VAL A 304 -69.30 4.16 -36.77
CA VAL A 304 -69.85 2.81 -36.95
C VAL A 304 -71.14 2.66 -36.13
N ASP A 305 -71.15 3.08 -34.87
CA ASP A 305 -72.34 3.05 -34.02
C ASP A 305 -73.45 3.99 -34.55
N LEU A 306 -73.09 5.16 -35.06
CA LEU A 306 -74.02 6.08 -35.74
C LEU A 306 -74.56 5.49 -37.04
N LYS A 307 -73.73 4.81 -37.83
CA LYS A 307 -74.17 4.08 -39.03
C LYS A 307 -75.11 2.93 -38.66
N ALA A 308 -74.81 2.17 -37.61
CA ALA A 308 -75.69 1.11 -37.11
C ALA A 308 -77.01 1.67 -36.56
N LYS A 309 -76.99 2.84 -35.90
CA LYS A 309 -78.22 3.54 -35.49
C LYS A 309 -79.01 4.03 -36.71
N ILE A 310 -78.36 4.53 -37.76
CA ILE A 310 -79.00 4.92 -39.01
C ILE A 310 -79.60 3.70 -39.73
N GLU A 311 -78.94 2.55 -39.72
CA GLU A 311 -79.49 1.30 -40.26
C GLU A 311 -80.70 0.82 -39.45
N LYS A 312 -80.63 0.84 -38.11
CA LYS A 312 -81.79 0.53 -37.25
C LYS A 312 -82.97 1.48 -37.49
N ILE A 313 -82.71 2.77 -37.62
CA ILE A 313 -83.76 3.76 -37.96
C ILE A 313 -84.29 3.51 -39.38
N LYS A 314 -83.47 3.09 -40.34
CA LYS A 314 -83.93 2.70 -41.68
C LYS A 314 -84.81 1.44 -41.66
N ASP A 315 -84.49 0.46 -40.82
CA ASP A 315 -85.27 -0.76 -40.68
C ASP A 315 -86.57 -0.50 -39.92
N GLU A 316 -86.56 0.32 -38.87
CA GLU A 316 -87.77 0.80 -38.18
C GLU A 316 -88.70 1.61 -39.12
N VAL A 317 -88.15 2.42 -40.04
CA VAL A 317 -88.93 3.17 -41.03
C VAL A 317 -89.50 2.29 -42.15
N LYS A 318 -88.87 1.16 -42.47
CA LYS A 318 -89.41 0.20 -43.45
C LYS A 318 -90.60 -0.57 -42.90
N ASP A 319 -90.52 -1.08 -41.67
CA ASP A 319 -91.58 -1.91 -41.10
C ASP A 319 -92.83 -1.12 -40.70
N LEU A 320 -92.69 0.15 -40.30
CA LEU A 320 -93.82 1.03 -39.94
C LEU A 320 -94.64 1.54 -41.14
N SER A 321 -94.19 1.33 -42.39
CA SER A 321 -94.82 1.89 -43.60
C SER A 321 -95.80 0.95 -44.31
N LEU A 322 -95.74 -0.37 -44.09
CA LEU A 322 -96.53 -1.35 -44.86
C LEU A 322 -97.76 -1.90 -44.14
N GLU A 323 -97.78 -1.94 -42.81
CA GLU A 323 -98.96 -2.43 -42.05
C GLU A 323 -100.08 -1.39 -41.93
N VAL A 324 -99.75 -0.10 -41.87
CA VAL A 324 -100.74 0.99 -41.73
C VAL A 324 -101.48 1.24 -43.04
N ILE A 325 -100.80 1.14 -44.18
CA ILE A 325 -101.39 1.37 -45.52
C ILE A 325 -102.39 0.26 -45.88
N ASN A 326 -102.11 -1.00 -45.56
CA ASN A 326 -103.00 -2.12 -45.91
C ASN A 326 -104.30 -2.16 -45.09
N LYS A 327 -104.32 -1.62 -43.85
CA LYS A 327 -105.55 -1.48 -43.07
C LYS A 327 -106.45 -0.35 -43.58
N LEU A 328 -105.86 0.78 -43.99
CA LEU A 328 -106.60 1.92 -44.54
C LEU A 328 -107.26 1.58 -45.89
N ILE A 329 -106.61 0.78 -46.75
CA ILE A 329 -107.19 0.38 -48.05
C ILE A 329 -108.44 -0.49 -47.85
N ALA A 330 -108.44 -1.41 -46.89
CA ALA A 330 -109.60 -2.26 -46.61
C ALA A 330 -110.82 -1.47 -46.07
N GLU A 331 -110.59 -0.46 -45.23
CA GLU A 331 -111.66 0.41 -44.70
C GLU A 331 -112.25 1.35 -45.77
N PHE A 332 -111.46 1.74 -46.77
CA PHE A 332 -111.94 2.56 -47.88
C PHE A 332 -112.79 1.76 -48.90
N ASP A 333 -112.48 0.49 -49.14
CA ASP A 333 -113.29 -0.33 -50.05
C ASP A 333 -114.70 -0.61 -49.51
N ASP A 334 -114.84 -0.85 -48.21
CA ASP A 334 -116.15 -1.06 -47.54
C ASP A 334 -117.01 0.22 -47.53
N THR A 335 -116.37 1.40 -47.43
CA THR A 335 -117.09 2.68 -47.49
C THR A 335 -117.55 3.02 -48.91
N ILE A 336 -116.78 2.67 -49.93
CA ILE A 336 -117.16 2.86 -51.34
C ILE A 336 -118.37 1.98 -51.72
N GLN A 337 -118.42 0.72 -51.28
CA GLN A 337 -119.58 -0.15 -51.55
C GLN A 337 -120.86 0.38 -50.91
N ASN A 338 -120.79 0.85 -49.66
CA ASN A 338 -121.95 1.40 -48.96
C ASN A 338 -122.47 2.72 -49.57
N LEU A 339 -121.59 3.56 -50.10
CA LEU A 339 -121.99 4.80 -50.79
C LEU A 339 -122.69 4.52 -52.11
N ASN A 340 -122.24 3.51 -52.87
CA ASN A 340 -122.88 3.14 -54.14
C ASN A 340 -124.30 2.62 -53.95
N MET A 341 -124.58 1.82 -52.92
CA MET A 341 -125.96 1.40 -52.60
C MET A 341 -126.86 2.58 -52.20
N LYS A 342 -126.32 3.58 -51.49
CA LYS A 342 -127.06 4.80 -51.12
C LYS A 342 -127.38 5.68 -52.33
N ILE A 343 -126.53 5.71 -53.34
CA ILE A 343 -126.76 6.46 -54.58
C ILE A 343 -127.93 5.85 -55.37
N GLU A 344 -128.03 4.53 -55.46
CA GLU A 344 -129.17 3.87 -56.12
C GLU A 344 -130.50 4.13 -55.40
N GLU A 345 -130.52 4.09 -54.06
CA GLU A 345 -131.73 4.44 -53.29
C GLU A 345 -132.16 5.90 -53.49
N LEU A 346 -131.21 6.84 -53.55
CA LEU A 346 -131.51 8.26 -53.74
C LEU A 346 -132.05 8.56 -55.14
N ASN A 347 -131.55 7.88 -56.17
CA ASN A 347 -132.04 8.03 -57.54
C ASN A 347 -133.50 7.54 -57.68
N ASN A 348 -133.87 6.45 -57.01
CA ASN A 348 -135.26 5.98 -56.99
C ASN A 348 -136.20 6.95 -56.26
N LYS A 349 -135.73 7.60 -55.19
CA LYS A 349 -136.52 8.62 -54.48
C LYS A 349 -136.71 9.90 -55.31
N LEU A 350 -135.71 10.28 -56.11
CA LEU A 350 -135.77 11.43 -57.02
C LEU A 350 -136.87 11.28 -58.08
N SER A 351 -136.98 10.09 -58.69
CA SER A 351 -138.02 9.79 -59.69
C SER A 351 -139.45 10.01 -59.15
N ILE A 352 -139.71 9.59 -57.90
CA ILE A 352 -141.04 9.72 -57.27
C ILE A 352 -141.35 11.19 -56.92
N ILE A 353 -140.32 12.00 -56.64
CA ILE A 353 -140.48 13.42 -56.31
C ILE A 353 -140.75 14.24 -57.58
N ASP A 354 -140.13 13.92 -58.70
CA ASP A 354 -140.35 14.61 -59.98
C ASP A 354 -141.79 14.45 -60.51
N GLU A 355 -142.39 13.27 -60.36
CA GLU A 355 -143.81 13.06 -60.70
C GLU A 355 -144.77 13.91 -59.84
N LYS A 356 -144.44 14.12 -58.56
CA LYS A 356 -145.23 14.98 -57.67
C LYS A 356 -145.05 16.46 -58.00
N LEU A 357 -143.87 16.86 -58.45
CA LEU A 357 -143.57 18.25 -58.83
C LEU A 357 -144.41 18.68 -60.03
N GLN A 358 -144.49 17.84 -61.07
CA GLN A 358 -145.30 18.08 -62.28
C GLN A 358 -146.78 18.33 -61.96
N LYS A 359 -147.40 17.50 -61.09
CA LYS A 359 -148.82 17.70 -60.68
C LYS A 359 -149.06 18.99 -59.90
N THR A 360 -148.06 19.47 -59.17
CA THR A 360 -148.18 20.67 -58.31
C THR A 360 -148.05 21.95 -59.13
N ILE A 361 -147.23 21.96 -60.17
CA ILE A 361 -147.09 23.07 -61.12
C ILE A 361 -148.42 23.35 -61.84
N SER A 362 -149.14 22.31 -62.25
CA SER A 362 -150.45 22.43 -62.91
C SER A 362 -151.52 23.07 -62.02
N ARG A 363 -151.46 22.84 -60.70
CA ARG A 363 -152.39 23.47 -59.73
C ARG A 363 -152.05 24.94 -59.48
N ARG A 364 -150.77 25.31 -59.51
CA ARG A 364 -150.34 26.69 -59.28
C ARG A 364 -150.80 27.65 -60.38
N GLY A 365 -150.79 27.22 -61.64
CA GLY A 365 -151.24 28.04 -62.77
C GLY A 365 -152.71 28.49 -62.68
N VAL A 366 -153.58 27.68 -62.07
CA VAL A 366 -155.00 28.01 -61.87
C VAL A 366 -155.19 29.10 -60.81
N ILE A 367 -154.41 29.04 -59.72
CA ILE A 367 -154.51 29.98 -58.59
C ILE A 367 -153.95 31.37 -58.93
N GLU A 368 -152.92 31.45 -59.77
CA GLU A 368 -152.37 32.74 -60.22
C GLU A 368 -153.37 33.54 -61.10
N GLY A 369 -154.26 32.85 -61.82
CA GLY A 369 -155.35 33.48 -62.56
C GLY A 369 -156.39 34.18 -61.67
N GLU A 370 -156.77 33.55 -60.55
CA GLU A 370 -157.73 34.12 -59.59
C GLU A 370 -157.16 35.32 -58.83
N ARG A 371 -155.85 35.32 -58.54
CA ARG A 371 -155.19 36.41 -57.81
C ARG A 371 -155.23 37.73 -58.57
N ASN A 372 -155.02 37.70 -59.88
CA ASN A 372 -154.94 38.91 -60.69
C ASN A 372 -156.29 39.62 -60.84
N VAL A 373 -157.41 38.90 -60.74
CA VAL A 373 -158.77 39.49 -60.79
C VAL A 373 -159.12 40.22 -59.48
N LYS A 374 -158.66 39.73 -58.33
CA LYS A 374 -158.92 40.39 -57.02
C LYS A 374 -158.08 41.66 -56.82
N LEU A 375 -156.87 41.71 -57.37
CA LEU A 375 -155.93 42.84 -57.19
C LEU A 375 -156.38 44.13 -57.89
N SER A 376 -157.09 44.03 -59.00
CA SER A 376 -157.59 45.19 -59.75
C SER A 376 -158.76 45.88 -59.04
N ARG A 377 -159.68 45.13 -58.43
CA ARG A 377 -160.84 45.70 -57.73
C ARG A 377 -160.47 46.47 -56.46
N ARG A 378 -159.46 45.99 -55.72
CA ARG A 378 -158.99 46.63 -54.47
C ARG A 378 -158.40 48.03 -54.69
N LYS A 379 -157.89 48.30 -55.90
CA LYS A 379 -157.35 49.63 -56.26
C LYS A 379 -158.45 50.68 -56.40
N GLU A 380 -159.59 50.34 -56.99
CA GLU A 380 -160.68 51.31 -57.23
C GLU A 380 -161.32 51.82 -55.92
N LEU A 381 -161.43 50.94 -54.92
CA LEU A 381 -162.00 51.28 -53.62
C LEU A 381 -161.12 52.23 -52.79
N MET A 382 -159.79 52.17 -52.95
CA MET A 382 -158.87 53.04 -52.21
C MET A 382 -158.96 54.51 -52.65
N GLU A 383 -159.17 54.78 -53.94
CA GLU A 383 -159.20 56.15 -54.44
C GLU A 383 -160.42 56.92 -53.92
N MET A 384 -161.59 56.27 -53.78
CA MET A 384 -162.79 56.97 -53.28
C MET A 384 -162.73 57.30 -51.78
N VAL A 385 -162.02 56.50 -50.98
CA VAL A 385 -161.75 56.81 -49.57
C VAL A 385 -160.94 58.11 -49.43
N GLU A 386 -160.08 58.38 -50.41
CA GLU A 386 -159.21 59.55 -50.43
C GLU A 386 -159.99 60.84 -50.72
N ASP A 387 -160.98 60.79 -51.62
CA ASP A 387 -161.82 61.95 -51.96
C ASP A 387 -162.72 62.38 -50.80
N VAL A 388 -163.23 61.42 -50.03
CA VAL A 388 -164.04 61.70 -48.84
C VAL A 388 -163.23 62.39 -47.74
N LYS A 389 -161.94 62.06 -47.59
CA LYS A 389 -161.07 62.70 -46.60
C LYS A 389 -160.83 64.18 -46.89
N LYS A 390 -160.66 64.55 -48.16
CA LYS A 390 -160.37 65.94 -48.56
C LYS A 390 -161.56 66.89 -48.32
N LEU A 391 -162.79 66.38 -48.40
CA LEU A 391 -164.00 67.20 -48.19
C LEU A 391 -164.21 67.61 -46.72
N VAL A 392 -163.70 66.83 -45.77
CA VAL A 392 -163.82 67.11 -44.33
C VAL A 392 -162.93 68.29 -43.90
N GLU A 393 -161.84 68.56 -44.63
CA GLU A 393 -160.86 69.59 -44.27
C GLU A 393 -161.30 71.03 -44.57
N GLN A 394 -162.16 71.26 -45.56
CA GLN A 394 -162.47 72.62 -46.03
C GLN A 394 -163.64 73.31 -45.31
N GLY A 395 -164.24 72.65 -44.32
CA GLY A 395 -165.11 73.29 -43.31
C GLY A 395 -166.42 73.93 -43.80
N VAL A 396 -166.69 73.94 -45.11
CA VAL A 396 -167.92 74.45 -45.72
C VAL A 396 -168.34 73.57 -46.88
N CYS A 397 -169.56 73.01 -46.78
CA CYS A 397 -170.17 72.14 -47.78
C CYS A 397 -170.38 72.90 -49.12
N PRO A 398 -169.99 72.33 -50.27
CA PRO A 398 -170.16 72.97 -51.59
C PRO A 398 -171.60 72.98 -52.10
N THR A 399 -172.51 72.23 -51.48
CA THR A 399 -173.96 72.31 -51.73
C THR A 399 -174.70 73.25 -50.79
N CYS A 400 -174.06 73.59 -49.66
CA CYS A 400 -173.92 74.97 -49.18
C CYS A 400 -175.17 75.72 -48.63
N LYS A 401 -175.10 76.43 -47.53
CA LYS A 401 -173.94 77.15 -46.97
C LYS A 401 -173.99 77.16 -45.44
N GLN A 402 -174.14 75.99 -44.81
CA GLN A 402 -173.99 75.86 -43.35
C GLN A 402 -172.73 75.06 -42.98
N LYS A 403 -172.20 75.35 -41.78
CA LYS A 403 -170.95 74.80 -41.24
C LYS A 403 -171.13 73.34 -40.83
N ILE A 404 -170.20 72.48 -41.24
CA ILE A 404 -170.21 71.05 -40.91
C ILE A 404 -169.49 70.81 -39.56
N SER A 405 -170.07 69.94 -38.73
CA SER A 405 -169.47 69.39 -37.50
C SER A 405 -168.77 68.06 -37.78
N ARG A 406 -167.60 67.85 -37.16
CA ARG A 406 -166.65 66.73 -37.38
C ARG A 406 -167.28 65.33 -37.29
N ASP A 407 -168.34 65.16 -36.52
CA ASP A 407 -168.95 63.85 -36.23
C ASP A 407 -169.56 63.12 -37.44
N TYR A 408 -169.97 63.86 -38.48
CA TYR A 408 -170.60 63.23 -39.66
C TYR A 408 -169.57 62.66 -40.65
N GLY A 409 -168.33 63.18 -40.66
CA GLY A 409 -167.26 62.71 -41.55
C GLY A 409 -166.70 61.34 -41.17
N GLU A 410 -166.65 61.03 -39.87
CA GLU A 410 -166.07 59.77 -39.39
C GLU A 410 -166.93 58.54 -39.71
N LYS A 411 -168.27 58.68 -39.77
CA LYS A 411 -169.18 57.59 -40.13
C LYS A 411 -169.08 57.14 -41.59
N LEU A 412 -168.79 58.06 -42.51
CA LEU A 412 -168.63 57.74 -43.93
C LEU A 412 -167.31 56.98 -44.19
N ILE A 413 -166.25 57.35 -43.49
CA ILE A 413 -164.94 56.68 -43.57
C ILE A 413 -165.03 55.23 -43.03
N SER A 414 -165.83 54.99 -41.98
CA SER A 414 -165.95 53.64 -41.41
C SER A 414 -166.65 52.62 -42.31
N ASN A 415 -167.53 53.04 -43.21
CA ASN A 415 -168.24 52.10 -44.09
C ASN A 415 -167.37 51.63 -45.25
N TYR A 416 -166.55 52.51 -45.86
CA TYR A 416 -165.66 52.11 -46.94
C TYR A 416 -164.50 51.19 -46.49
N LEU A 417 -164.11 51.27 -45.21
CA LEU A 417 -163.08 50.39 -44.64
C LEU A 417 -163.56 48.94 -44.42
N LYS A 418 -164.87 48.66 -44.40
CA LYS A 418 -165.37 47.28 -44.26
C LYS A 418 -165.32 46.46 -45.55
N ASP A 419 -165.29 47.10 -46.71
CA ASP A 419 -165.27 46.41 -48.01
C ASP A 419 -163.84 46.12 -48.55
N LEU A 420 -162.80 46.36 -47.73
CA LEU A 420 -161.38 46.23 -48.09
C LEU A 420 -160.69 44.95 -47.58
N ASP A 421 -161.35 44.20 -46.70
CA ASP A 421 -160.99 42.83 -46.26
C ASP A 421 -161.85 41.79 -47.00
#